data_AF-A0A0T6W402-F1
#
_entry.id   AF-A0A0T6W402-F1
#
_cell.length_a   1.000
_cell.length_b   1.000
_cell.length_c   1.000
_cell.angle_alpha   90.00
_cell.angle_beta   90.00
_cell.angle_gamma   90.00
#
_symmetry.space_group_name_H-M   'P 1'
#
loop_
_entity.id
_entity.type
_entity.pdbx_description
1 polymer ?
#
loop_
_entity_poly.entity_id
_entity_poly.type
_entity_poly.pdbx_seq_one_letter_code
_entity_poly.pdbx_strand_id
1 'polypeptide(L)'
;MQNDSPNTERYIAIARACLKAINDTAANSGSREEKIDAVYQAIDKAFQAEFAEYRQATAIMATVLERIATGDLDAEKAASLARKTLAQQPANTKTGQMH
;
A
#
# COMPACT_ATOMS: atom_id res chain seq x y z
N MET A 1 10.15 6.08 -24.20
CA MET A 1 9.77 6.66 -22.90
C MET A 1 9.00 5.59 -22.14
N GLN A 2 9.70 4.84 -21.31
CA GLN A 2 9.12 3.76 -20.50
C GLN A 2 8.64 4.45 -19.21
N ASN A 3 7.32 4.54 -19.04
CA ASN A 3 6.70 5.12 -17.83
C ASN A 3 6.82 4.10 -16.68
N ASP A 4 8.04 3.85 -16.23
CA ASP A 4 8.36 3.04 -15.04
C ASP A 4 8.10 3.86 -13.77
N SER A 5 6.86 4.35 -13.61
CA SER A 5 6.41 4.84 -12.32
C SER A 5 6.32 3.63 -11.38
N PRO A 6 6.82 3.70 -10.14
CA PRO A 6 6.63 2.65 -9.13
C PRO A 6 5.15 2.28 -8.91
N ASN A 7 4.24 3.17 -9.28
CA ASN A 7 2.81 2.93 -9.24
C ASN A 7 2.31 2.07 -10.42
N THR A 8 3.00 2.11 -11.58
CA THR A 8 2.65 1.32 -12.77
C THR A 8 2.64 -0.17 -12.48
N GLU A 9 3.66 -0.69 -11.76
CA GLU A 9 3.72 -2.10 -11.39
C GLU A 9 2.59 -2.51 -10.43
N ARG A 10 2.25 -1.67 -9.45
CA ARG A 10 1.14 -1.89 -8.52
C ARG A 10 -0.20 -1.91 -9.25
N TYR A 11 -0.44 -0.96 -10.16
CA TYR A 11 -1.65 -0.94 -10.98
C TYR A 11 -1.74 -2.16 -11.91
N ILE A 12 -0.62 -2.62 -12.46
CA ILE A 12 -0.56 -3.85 -13.27
C ILE A 12 -0.87 -5.09 -12.41
N ALA A 13 -0.33 -5.18 -11.20
CA ALA A 13 -0.59 -6.29 -10.27
C ALA A 13 -2.07 -6.36 -9.90
N ILE A 14 -2.67 -5.21 -9.58
CA ILE A 14 -4.11 -5.07 -9.33
C ILE A 14 -4.91 -5.51 -10.55
N ALA A 15 -4.61 -4.98 -11.74
CA ALA A 15 -5.32 -5.32 -12.97
C ALA A 15 -5.25 -6.83 -13.29
N ARG A 16 -4.11 -7.48 -13.05
CA ARG A 16 -3.94 -8.94 -13.18
C ARG A 16 -4.80 -9.70 -12.18
N ALA A 17 -4.87 -9.25 -10.92
CA ALA A 17 -5.75 -9.84 -9.92
C ALA A 17 -7.23 -9.71 -10.30
N CYS A 18 -7.65 -8.56 -10.83
CA CYS A 18 -9.00 -8.34 -11.35
C CYS A 18 -9.33 -9.31 -12.49
N LEU A 19 -8.45 -9.42 -13.49
CA LEU A 19 -8.62 -10.33 -14.62
C LEU A 19 -8.72 -11.79 -14.16
N LYS A 20 -7.89 -12.19 -13.19
CA LYS A 20 -7.97 -13.53 -12.59
C LYS A 20 -9.32 -13.75 -11.91
N ALA A 21 -9.79 -12.81 -11.10
CA ALA A 21 -11.09 -12.91 -10.43
C ALA A 21 -12.26 -13.02 -11.42
N ILE A 22 -12.22 -12.31 -12.54
CA ILE A 22 -13.21 -12.43 -13.63
C ILE A 22 -13.18 -13.84 -14.22
N ASN A 23 -12.00 -14.40 -14.48
CA ASN A 23 -11.87 -15.75 -15.03
C ASN A 23 -12.33 -16.83 -14.03
N ASP A 24 -11.98 -16.67 -12.76
CA ASP A 24 -12.35 -17.59 -11.67
C ASP A 24 -13.88 -17.57 -11.42
N THR A 25 -14.53 -16.42 -11.58
CA THR A 25 -16.01 -16.29 -11.47
C THR A 25 -16.73 -16.74 -12.74
N ALA A 26 -16.12 -16.62 -13.92
CA ALA A 26 -16.64 -17.19 -15.16
C ALA A 26 -16.70 -18.73 -15.09
N ALA A 27 -15.71 -19.37 -14.46
CA ALA A 27 -15.62 -20.82 -14.26
C ALA A 27 -16.58 -21.37 -13.19
N ASN A 28 -17.10 -20.53 -12.28
CA ASN A 28 -18.01 -20.95 -11.22
C ASN A 28 -19.50 -20.84 -11.61
N SER A 29 -20.31 -21.79 -11.15
CA SER A 29 -21.77 -21.80 -11.30
C SER A 29 -22.41 -20.96 -10.19
N GLY A 30 -22.66 -19.68 -10.47
CA GLY A 30 -23.37 -18.74 -9.60
C GLY A 30 -24.21 -17.77 -10.43
N SER A 31 -25.16 -17.11 -9.80
CA SER A 31 -25.95 -16.03 -10.42
C SER A 31 -25.03 -14.89 -10.88
N ARG A 32 -25.51 -14.08 -11.83
CA ARG A 32 -24.75 -12.95 -12.36
C ARG A 32 -24.35 -11.96 -11.25
N GLU A 33 -25.23 -11.75 -10.28
CA GLU A 33 -25.02 -10.83 -9.15
C GLU A 33 -23.90 -11.34 -8.22
N GLU A 34 -23.93 -12.63 -7.85
CA GLU A 34 -22.87 -13.24 -7.03
C GLU A 34 -21.48 -13.15 -7.69
N LYS A 35 -21.43 -13.28 -9.03
CA LYS A 35 -20.17 -13.12 -9.77
C LYS A 35 -19.68 -11.67 -9.73
N ILE A 36 -20.57 -10.70 -9.83
CA ILE A 36 -20.22 -9.27 -9.76
C ILE A 36 -19.67 -8.94 -8.36
N ASP A 37 -20.34 -9.40 -7.31
CA ASP A 37 -19.91 -9.16 -5.93
C ASP A 37 -18.56 -9.82 -5.63
N ALA A 38 -18.34 -11.04 -6.11
CA ALA A 38 -17.07 -11.75 -5.97
C ALA A 38 -15.91 -11.01 -6.66
N VAL A 39 -16.16 -10.41 -7.84
CA VAL A 39 -15.16 -9.58 -8.54
C VAL A 39 -14.83 -8.34 -7.69
N TYR A 40 -15.82 -7.62 -7.17
CA TYR A 40 -15.57 -6.45 -6.32
C TYR A 40 -14.77 -6.79 -5.07
N GLN A 41 -15.09 -7.88 -4.38
CA GLN A 41 -14.34 -8.32 -3.21
C GLN A 41 -12.90 -8.70 -3.54
N ALA A 42 -12.68 -9.36 -4.68
CA ALA A 42 -11.33 -9.70 -5.14
C ALA A 42 -10.51 -8.46 -5.50
N ILE A 43 -11.13 -7.45 -6.11
CA ILE A 43 -10.50 -6.15 -6.38
C ILE A 43 -10.09 -5.49 -5.06
N ASP A 44 -11.02 -5.34 -4.13
CA ASP A 44 -10.77 -4.70 -2.83
C ASP A 44 -9.64 -5.42 -2.08
N LYS A 45 -9.65 -6.76 -2.06
CA LYS A 45 -8.58 -7.55 -1.45
C LYS A 45 -7.22 -7.33 -2.11
N ALA A 46 -7.17 -7.28 -3.44
CA ALA A 46 -5.93 -7.02 -4.17
C ALA A 46 -5.39 -5.61 -3.87
N PHE A 47 -6.25 -4.60 -3.87
CA PHE A 47 -5.88 -3.24 -3.45
C PHE A 47 -5.38 -3.21 -2.01
N GLN A 48 -6.09 -3.82 -1.07
CA GLN A 48 -5.70 -3.80 0.32
C GLN A 48 -4.34 -4.47 0.57
N ALA A 49 -4.06 -5.56 -0.14
CA ALA A 49 -2.77 -6.26 -0.08
C ALA A 49 -1.64 -5.38 -0.61
N GLU A 50 -1.80 -4.81 -1.81
CA GLU A 50 -0.77 -3.95 -2.43
C GLU A 50 -0.49 -2.68 -1.62
N PHE A 51 -1.47 -2.19 -0.85
CA PHE A 51 -1.32 -0.98 -0.03
C PHE A 51 -1.10 -1.27 1.46
N ALA A 52 -1.00 -2.53 1.89
CA ALA A 52 -0.80 -2.88 3.29
C ALA A 52 0.50 -2.28 3.86
N GLU A 53 1.63 -2.48 3.18
CA GLU A 53 2.92 -1.98 3.61
C GLU A 53 2.98 -0.45 3.64
N TYR A 54 2.36 0.21 2.64
CA TYR A 54 2.29 1.67 2.58
C TYR A 54 1.45 2.24 3.73
N ARG A 55 0.29 1.64 4.02
CA ARG A 55 -0.56 2.04 5.15
C ARG A 55 0.16 1.85 6.49
N GLN A 56 0.87 0.73 6.64
CA GLN A 56 1.66 0.46 7.84
C GLN A 56 2.79 1.48 8.02
N ALA A 57 3.56 1.77 6.96
CA ALA A 57 4.60 2.79 7.00
C ALA A 57 4.02 4.18 7.38
N THR A 58 2.86 4.53 6.82
CA THR A 58 2.16 5.78 7.14
C THR A 58 1.72 5.86 8.60
N ALA A 59 1.16 4.78 9.15
CA ALA A 59 0.76 4.71 10.55
C ALA A 59 1.94 4.83 11.51
N ILE A 60 3.07 4.19 11.20
CA ILE A 60 4.31 4.29 11.98
C ILE A 60 4.83 5.73 11.98
N MET A 61 4.87 6.38 10.80
CA MET A 61 5.30 7.79 10.70
C MET A 61 4.39 8.71 11.52
N ALA A 62 3.06 8.54 11.44
CA ALA A 62 2.11 9.33 12.22
C ALA A 62 2.37 9.18 13.73
N THR A 63 2.55 7.95 14.20
CA THR A 63 2.85 7.65 15.62
C THR A 63 4.16 8.30 16.08
N VAL A 64 5.19 8.27 15.23
CA VAL A 64 6.49 8.88 15.55
C VAL A 64 6.39 10.39 15.60
N LEU A 65 5.66 11.01 14.66
CA LEU A 65 5.42 12.45 14.66
C LEU A 65 4.61 12.88 15.89
N GLU A 66 3.59 12.12 16.26
CA GLU A 66 2.84 12.35 17.50
C GLU A 66 3.76 12.26 18.71
N ARG A 67 4.63 11.25 18.78
CA ARG A 67 5.60 11.12 19.87
C ARG A 67 6.57 12.30 19.95
N ILE A 68 7.05 12.79 18.81
CA ILE A 68 7.92 13.99 18.76
C ILE A 68 7.13 15.23 19.19
N ALA A 69 5.89 15.37 18.74
CA ALA A 69 5.03 16.52 19.05
C ALA A 69 4.66 16.62 20.54
N THR A 70 4.71 15.52 21.31
CA THR A 70 4.51 15.58 22.77
C THR A 70 5.53 16.48 23.48
N GLY A 71 6.71 16.69 22.90
CA GLY A 71 7.79 17.46 23.54
C GLY A 71 8.54 16.69 24.63
N ASP A 72 8.20 15.42 24.89
CA ASP A 72 8.84 14.57 25.91
C ASP A 72 10.28 14.15 25.54
N LEU A 73 10.68 14.36 24.28
CA LEU A 73 11.99 13.99 23.76
C LEU A 73 12.87 15.22 23.65
N ASP A 74 14.11 15.10 24.14
CA ASP A 74 15.16 16.06 23.78
C ASP A 74 15.45 16.05 22.28
N ALA A 75 16.08 17.11 21.79
CA ALA A 75 16.31 17.32 20.36
C ALA A 75 17.11 16.16 19.72
N GLU A 76 18.05 15.56 20.45
CA GLU A 76 18.87 14.46 19.95
C GLU A 76 18.06 13.16 19.81
N LYS A 77 17.25 12.83 20.82
CA LYS A 77 16.35 11.67 20.80
C LYS A 77 15.27 11.81 19.74
N ALA A 78 14.67 12.99 19.60
CA ALA A 78 13.70 13.27 18.55
C ALA A 78 14.32 13.08 17.15
N ALA A 79 15.51 13.66 16.92
CA ALA A 79 16.22 13.50 15.65
C ALA A 79 16.66 12.04 15.39
N SER A 80 17.08 11.32 16.42
CA SER A 80 17.44 9.90 16.34
C SER A 80 16.23 9.04 15.98
N LEU A 81 15.09 9.28 16.62
CA LEU A 81 13.83 8.58 16.33
C LEU A 81 13.39 8.83 14.88
N ALA A 82 13.39 10.09 14.43
CA ALA A 82 13.06 10.44 13.05
C ALA A 82 13.97 9.74 12.03
N ARG A 83 15.30 9.73 12.24
CA ARG A 83 16.25 9.04 11.36
C ARG A 83 15.98 7.53 11.28
N LYS A 84 15.69 6.89 12.43
CA LYS A 84 15.36 5.46 12.47
C LYS A 84 14.08 5.16 11.69
N THR A 85 13.05 5.98 11.84
CA THR A 85 11.78 5.84 11.11
C THR A 85 11.96 6.01 9.61
N LEU A 86 12.76 6.99 9.16
CA LEU A 86 13.08 7.17 7.75
C LEU A 86 13.90 5.99 7.19
N ALA A 87 14.82 5.43 7.98
CA ALA A 87 15.61 4.27 7.56
C ALA A 87 14.76 3.00 7.38
N GLN A 88 13.66 2.88 8.12
CA GLN A 88 12.72 1.76 8.06
C GLN A 88 11.68 1.88 6.94
N GLN A 89 11.68 2.97 6.16
CA GLN A 89 10.77 3.11 5.02
C GLN A 89 11.02 1.97 4.00
N PRO A 90 9.95 1.27 3.56
CA PRO A 90 10.06 0.21 2.57
C PRO A 90 10.73 0.75 1.30
N ALA A 91 11.59 -0.05 0.66
CA ALA A 91 12.39 0.38 -0.50
C ALA A 91 11.54 1.03 -1.61
N ASN A 92 10.29 0.56 -1.80
CA ASN A 92 9.34 1.09 -2.78
C ASN A 92 8.81 2.51 -2.48
N THR A 93 9.03 3.04 -1.27
CA THR A 93 8.69 4.44 -0.92
C THR A 93 9.85 5.42 -1.13
N LYS A 94 11.09 4.95 -1.17
CA LYS A 94 12.28 5.80 -1.38
C LYS A 94 12.32 6.40 -2.80
N THR A 95 11.72 5.72 -3.77
CA THR A 95 11.70 6.14 -5.19
C THR A 95 10.52 7.06 -5.54
N GLY A 96 9.55 7.22 -4.65
CA GLY A 96 8.37 8.07 -4.87
C GLY A 96 8.54 9.54 -4.45
N GLN A 97 9.68 9.90 -3.85
CA GLN A 97 9.95 11.24 -3.31
C GLN A 97 10.88 12.10 -4.19
N MET A 98 11.31 11.60 -5.35
CA MET A 98 11.95 12.43 -6.38
C MET A 98 10.95 12.66 -7.50
N HIS A 99 10.07 13.66 -7.37
CA HIS A 99 9.51 14.48 -8.46
C HIS A 99 8.60 15.57 -7.89
#